data_AF-A0AAJ1BIP5-F1
#
_entry.id   AF-A0AAJ1BIP5-F1
#
_cell.length_a   1.000
_cell.length_b   1.000
_cell.length_c   1.000
_cell.angle_alpha   90.00
_cell.angle_beta   90.00
_cell.angle_gamma   90.00
#
_symmetry.space_group_name_H-M   'P 1'
#
loop_
_entity.id
_entity.type
_entity.pdbx_description
1 polymer ?
#
loop_
_entity_poly.entity_id
_entity_poly.type
_entity_poly.pdbx_seq_one_letter_code
_entity_poly.pdbx_strand_id
1 'polypeptide(L)'
;MDSLKNHLLIAMPSLNDGFFDRSVVYLCEHDAKGAMGLMINRPVGMSIRDLLAQLDLLPEEGILLSETRDQVLVGGPVNPERGFVLHTTQGGWANSSALTDELMLTTSRDILSSLGTHKAPKDFVVALGYAGWSAGQLEQELADNSWLTIPASDEILFALPHEDRWQQASKSLGFELWQVSSQTGHA
;
A
#
# COMPACT_ATOMS: atom_id res chain seq x y z
N MET A 1 -6.49 5.90 -22.70
CA MET A 1 -5.65 6.03 -21.49
C MET A 1 -5.93 4.81 -20.66
N ASP A 2 -4.96 3.89 -20.61
CA ASP A 2 -5.05 2.71 -19.77
C ASP A 2 -5.03 3.14 -18.30
N SER A 3 -5.98 2.61 -17.53
CA SER A 3 -6.04 2.91 -16.10
C SER A 3 -5.02 2.04 -15.37
N LEU A 4 -4.08 2.66 -14.67
CA LEU A 4 -3.13 2.01 -13.76
C LEU A 4 -3.76 1.54 -12.43
N LYS A 5 -5.09 1.39 -12.37
CA LYS A 5 -5.75 0.73 -11.23
C LYS A 5 -5.18 -0.68 -11.08
N ASN A 6 -5.03 -1.14 -9.84
CA ASN A 6 -4.47 -2.45 -9.53
C ASN A 6 -3.01 -2.63 -10.01
N HIS A 7 -2.24 -1.55 -10.04
CA HIS A 7 -0.79 -1.59 -10.27
C HIS A 7 -0.03 -1.19 -9.01
N LEU A 8 1.20 -1.67 -8.92
CA LEU A 8 2.17 -1.21 -7.93
C LEU A 8 3.11 -0.21 -8.59
N LEU A 9 3.29 0.93 -7.95
CA LEU A 9 4.31 1.91 -8.24
C LEU A 9 5.54 1.59 -7.38
N ILE A 10 6.69 1.53 -8.03
CA ILE A 10 7.98 1.27 -7.40
C ILE A 10 8.79 2.55 -7.51
N ALA A 11 9.14 3.13 -6.36
CA ALA A 11 9.98 4.31 -6.32
C ALA A 11 11.39 3.97 -6.82
N MET A 12 11.86 4.75 -7.78
CA MET A 12 13.23 4.64 -8.27
C MET A 12 14.21 5.20 -7.23
N PRO A 13 15.43 4.66 -7.09
CA PRO A 13 16.45 5.21 -6.19
C PRO A 13 16.86 6.66 -6.53
N SER A 14 16.62 7.10 -7.76
CA SER A 14 16.84 8.47 -8.23
C SER A 14 15.77 9.45 -7.74
N LEU A 15 14.63 8.95 -7.25
CA LEU A 15 13.58 9.75 -6.65
C LEU A 15 14.11 10.28 -5.31
N ASN A 16 14.67 11.48 -5.31
CA ASN A 16 15.27 12.14 -4.15
C ASN A 16 14.21 12.68 -3.16
N ASP A 17 13.05 12.04 -3.12
CA ASP A 17 11.94 12.36 -2.24
C ASP A 17 12.02 11.43 -1.03
N GLY A 18 12.65 11.89 0.06
CA GLY A 18 12.98 11.05 1.22
C GLY A 18 11.77 10.37 1.89
N PHE A 19 10.54 10.81 1.59
CA PHE A 19 9.33 10.14 2.05
C PHE A 19 9.01 8.88 1.25
N PHE A 20 9.25 8.90 -0.07
CA PHE A 20 8.94 7.81 -1.00
C PHE A 20 10.18 6.99 -1.41
N ASP A 21 11.37 7.30 -0.90
CA ASP A 21 12.58 6.50 -1.13
C ASP A 21 12.32 5.01 -0.86
N ARG A 22 12.62 4.17 -1.85
CA ARG A 22 12.40 2.72 -1.85
C ARG A 22 10.98 2.30 -1.43
N SER A 23 9.99 3.12 -1.70
CA SER A 23 8.60 2.80 -1.42
C SER A 23 7.94 1.99 -2.54
N VAL A 24 6.96 1.18 -2.14
CA VAL A 24 6.05 0.47 -3.04
C VAL A 24 4.65 0.97 -2.74
N VAL A 25 4.00 1.57 -3.73
CA VAL A 25 2.66 2.14 -3.59
C VAL A 25 1.67 1.38 -4.46
N TYR A 26 0.63 0.84 -3.85
CA TYR A 26 -0.47 0.21 -4.57
C TYR A 26 -1.50 1.23 -5.01
N LEU A 27 -1.77 1.32 -6.32
CA LEU A 27 -2.76 2.23 -6.90
C LEU A 27 -4.17 1.65 -6.76
N CYS A 28 -4.95 2.29 -5.90
CA CYS A 28 -6.35 1.97 -5.67
C CYS A 28 -7.26 2.64 -6.71
N GLU A 29 -6.94 3.88 -7.07
CA GLU A 29 -7.72 4.65 -8.04
C GLU A 29 -6.77 5.39 -8.99
N HIS A 30 -7.15 5.45 -10.27
CA HIS A 30 -6.48 6.23 -11.30
C HIS A 30 -7.49 6.59 -12.38
N ASP A 31 -7.78 7.87 -12.51
CA ASP A 31 -8.66 8.46 -13.51
C ASP A 31 -8.21 9.86 -13.90
N ALA A 32 -8.96 10.52 -14.79
CA ALA A 32 -8.58 11.83 -15.32
C ALA A 32 -8.50 12.95 -14.26
N LYS A 33 -9.05 12.74 -13.06
CA LYS A 33 -8.97 13.71 -11.95
C LYS A 33 -7.71 13.51 -11.10
N GLY A 34 -7.03 12.37 -11.22
CA GLY A 34 -5.85 12.05 -10.44
C GLY A 34 -5.72 10.56 -10.11
N ALA A 35 -4.87 10.28 -9.13
CA ALA A 35 -4.66 8.92 -8.62
C ALA A 35 -4.64 8.89 -7.09
N MET A 36 -5.03 7.75 -6.53
CA MET A 36 -4.95 7.44 -5.11
C MET A 36 -4.24 6.10 -4.94
N GLY A 37 -3.25 6.06 -4.06
CA GLY A 37 -2.54 4.84 -3.72
C GLY A 37 -2.19 4.74 -2.24
N LEU A 38 -1.83 3.53 -1.83
CA LEU A 38 -1.39 3.22 -0.49
C LEU A 38 0.01 2.62 -0.53
N MET A 39 0.93 3.19 0.23
CA MET A 39 2.25 2.59 0.45
C MET A 39 2.11 1.34 1.33
N ILE A 40 2.73 0.24 0.90
CA ILE A 40 2.53 -1.11 1.46
C ILE A 40 3.80 -1.75 2.01
N ASN A 41 4.91 -1.01 2.08
CA ASN A 41 6.22 -1.56 2.43
C ASN A 41 6.93 -0.79 3.55
N ARG A 42 6.28 0.20 4.16
CA ARG A 42 6.88 1.04 5.20
C ARG A 42 6.05 0.97 6.49
N PRO A 43 6.51 0.29 7.55
CA PRO A 43 5.83 0.29 8.83
C PRO A 43 5.92 1.68 9.49
N VAL A 44 4.86 2.10 10.17
CA VAL A 44 4.81 3.37 10.91
C VAL A 44 5.43 3.25 12.32
N GLY A 45 5.83 2.03 12.72
CA GLY A 45 6.32 1.74 14.07
C GLY A 45 5.21 1.61 15.12
N MET A 46 3.96 1.45 14.69
CA MET A 46 2.79 1.23 15.54
C MET A 46 2.22 -0.16 15.26
N SER A 47 1.77 -0.85 16.31
CA SER A 47 1.05 -2.10 16.14
C SER A 47 -0.45 -1.88 15.86
N ILE A 48 -1.12 -2.86 15.27
CA ILE A 48 -2.57 -2.83 15.11
C ILE A 48 -3.25 -2.76 16.48
N ARG A 49 -2.68 -3.43 17.49
CA ARG A 49 -3.12 -3.30 18.88
C ARG A 49 -3.09 -1.86 19.38
N ASP A 50 -1.99 -1.15 19.16
CA ASP A 50 -1.88 0.26 19.58
C ASP A 50 -2.91 1.14 18.85
N LEU A 51 -3.11 0.90 17.55
CA LEU A 51 -4.12 1.60 16.75
C LEU A 51 -5.54 1.34 17.29
N LEU A 52 -5.88 0.08 17.59
CA LEU A 52 -7.18 -0.28 18.15
C LEU A 52 -7.38 0.28 19.56
N ALA A 53 -6.32 0.33 20.38
CA ALA A 53 -6.35 0.97 21.69
C ALA A 53 -6.67 2.46 21.59
N GLN A 54 -6.05 3.19 20.65
CA GLN A 54 -6.34 4.60 20.42
C GLN A 54 -7.77 4.85 19.94
N LEU A 55 -8.33 3.90 19.21
CA LEU A 55 -9.70 3.98 18.70
C LEU A 55 -10.76 3.46 19.68
N ASP A 56 -10.38 2.98 20.86
CA ASP A 56 -11.26 2.32 21.83
C ASP A 56 -11.99 1.10 21.21
N LEU A 57 -11.27 0.35 20.36
CA LEU A 57 -11.77 -0.80 19.61
C LEU A 57 -11.04 -2.10 19.99
N LEU A 58 -10.37 -2.12 21.15
CA LEU A 58 -9.69 -3.33 21.60
C LEU A 58 -10.72 -4.45 21.83
N PRO A 59 -10.53 -5.63 21.21
CA PRO A 59 -11.40 -6.77 21.48
C PRO A 59 -11.19 -7.27 22.92
N GLU A 60 -12.29 -7.60 23.60
CA GLU A 60 -12.25 -8.13 24.98
C GLU A 60 -11.48 -9.46 25.07
N GLU A 61 -11.51 -10.25 24.00
CA GLU A 61 -10.86 -11.56 23.90
C GLU A 61 -9.35 -11.48 23.55
N GLY A 62 -8.84 -10.26 23.34
CA GLY A 62 -7.48 -10.01 22.88
C GLY A 62 -7.30 -10.19 21.37
N ILE A 63 -6.16 -9.70 20.87
CA ILE A 63 -5.84 -9.69 19.43
C ILE A 63 -4.98 -10.92 19.10
N LEU A 64 -5.50 -11.80 18.24
CA LEU A 64 -4.77 -12.97 17.71
C LEU A 64 -4.14 -12.64 16.36
N LEU A 65 -3.04 -11.89 16.38
CA LEU A 65 -2.25 -11.57 15.17
C LEU A 65 -0.81 -12.07 15.33
N SER A 66 -0.25 -12.56 14.23
CA SER A 66 1.19 -12.86 14.12
C SER A 66 1.99 -11.55 14.10
N GLU A 67 3.21 -11.53 14.63
CA GLU A 67 4.04 -10.31 14.73
C GLU A 67 4.23 -9.60 13.37
N THR A 68 4.33 -10.36 12.27
CA THR A 68 4.43 -9.82 10.91
C THR A 68 3.14 -9.17 10.39
N ARG A 69 1.98 -9.55 10.93
CA ARG A 69 0.66 -9.01 10.55
C ARG A 69 0.15 -7.96 11.52
N ASP A 70 0.80 -7.81 12.67
CA ASP A 70 0.43 -6.85 13.71
C ASP A 70 0.98 -5.44 13.45
N GLN A 71 1.61 -5.19 12.28
CA GLN A 71 2.20 -3.89 11.97
C GLN A 71 1.27 -3.00 11.15
N VAL A 72 1.18 -1.74 11.55
CA VAL A 72 0.51 -0.69 10.78
C VAL A 72 1.51 -0.05 9.82
N LEU A 73 1.09 0.15 8.58
CA LEU A 73 1.92 0.76 7.53
C LEU A 73 1.64 2.24 7.38
N VAL A 74 2.58 2.96 6.78
CA VAL A 74 2.37 4.30 6.27
C VAL A 74 1.79 4.17 4.88
N GLY A 75 0.55 4.60 4.67
CA GLY A 75 -0.10 4.59 3.36
C GLY A 75 0.23 5.83 2.52
N GLY A 76 0.58 6.94 3.17
CA GLY A 76 1.11 8.14 2.52
C GLY A 76 0.99 9.39 3.39
N PRO A 77 1.39 10.56 2.87
CA PRO A 77 1.46 11.79 3.66
C PRO A 77 0.08 12.45 3.87
N VAL A 78 -0.93 12.07 3.10
CA VAL A 78 -2.26 12.70 3.16
C VAL A 78 -3.14 12.00 4.19
N ASN A 79 -3.73 12.78 5.10
CA ASN A 79 -4.62 12.31 6.18
C ASN A 79 -4.02 11.14 6.99
N PRO A 80 -2.85 11.31 7.64
CA PRO A 80 -2.19 10.25 8.41
C PRO A 80 -3.03 9.75 9.60
N GLU A 81 -4.04 10.49 10.02
CA GLU A 81 -5.01 10.08 11.04
C GLU A 81 -6.07 9.09 10.54
N ARG A 82 -6.24 8.94 9.22
CA ARG A 82 -7.22 8.01 8.63
C ARG A 82 -6.59 6.65 8.38
N GLY A 83 -7.21 5.61 8.93
CA GLY A 83 -6.88 4.23 8.64
C GLY A 83 -7.59 3.72 7.38
N PHE A 84 -6.81 3.07 6.55
CA PHE A 84 -7.26 2.34 5.38
C PHE A 84 -6.89 0.87 5.55
N VAL A 85 -7.84 -0.01 5.27
CA VAL A 85 -7.63 -1.46 5.34
C VAL A 85 -7.82 -2.02 3.95
N LEU A 86 -6.73 -2.49 3.35
CA LEU A 86 -6.75 -3.25 2.11
C LEU A 86 -6.87 -4.73 2.48
N HIS A 87 -7.88 -5.42 1.96
CA HIS A 87 -8.09 -6.82 2.27
C HIS A 87 -8.68 -7.58 1.10
N THR A 88 -8.61 -8.90 1.18
CA THR A 88 -9.30 -9.79 0.25
C THR A 88 -10.82 -9.54 0.28
N THR A 89 -11.48 -9.61 -0.87
CA THR A 89 -12.92 -9.32 -1.01
C THR A 89 -13.74 -10.09 0.02
N GLN A 90 -14.36 -9.36 0.94
CA GLN A 90 -15.22 -9.90 1.98
C GLN A 90 -16.38 -8.92 2.21
N GLY A 91 -17.61 -9.40 2.08
CA GLY A 91 -18.79 -8.57 2.31
C GLY A 91 -19.05 -8.31 3.79
N GLY A 92 -19.80 -7.25 4.08
CA GLY A 92 -20.29 -6.94 5.43
C GLY A 92 -19.66 -5.72 6.11
N TRP A 93 -18.71 -5.05 5.45
CA TRP A 93 -18.05 -3.85 5.97
C TRP A 93 -18.67 -2.57 5.43
N ALA A 94 -18.81 -1.55 6.28
CA ALA A 94 -19.28 -0.24 5.85
C ALA A 94 -18.15 0.51 5.12
N ASN A 95 -18.50 1.45 4.23
CA ASN A 95 -17.53 2.25 3.46
C ASN A 95 -16.41 1.40 2.82
N SER A 96 -16.83 0.29 2.21
CA SER A 96 -15.98 -0.63 1.47
C SER A 96 -16.12 -0.39 -0.03
N SER A 97 -14.98 -0.35 -0.72
CA SER A 97 -14.89 -0.15 -2.17
C SER A 97 -14.15 -1.34 -2.77
N ALA A 98 -14.81 -2.07 -3.66
CA ALA A 98 -14.15 -3.12 -4.43
C ALA A 98 -13.16 -2.48 -5.42
N LEU A 99 -11.90 -2.87 -5.34
CA LEU A 99 -10.84 -2.43 -6.25
C LEU A 99 -10.71 -3.39 -7.43
N THR A 100 -10.79 -4.69 -7.13
CA THR A 100 -10.84 -5.80 -8.08
C THR A 100 -11.83 -6.85 -7.59
N ASP A 101 -11.98 -7.97 -8.32
CA ASP A 101 -12.80 -9.10 -7.87
C ASP A 101 -12.25 -9.71 -6.56
N GLU A 102 -10.93 -9.62 -6.37
CA GLU A 102 -10.20 -10.25 -5.26
C GLU A 102 -9.80 -9.26 -4.15
N LEU A 103 -9.78 -7.95 -4.42
CA LEU A 103 -9.32 -6.91 -3.49
C LEU A 103 -10.38 -5.86 -3.19
N MET A 104 -10.46 -5.50 -1.91
CA MET A 104 -11.36 -4.49 -1.38
C MET A 104 -10.62 -3.54 -0.45
N LEU A 105 -10.95 -2.25 -0.56
CA LEU A 105 -10.45 -1.19 0.31
C LEU A 105 -11.57 -0.73 1.23
N THR A 106 -11.35 -0.83 2.53
CA THR A 106 -12.31 -0.39 3.55
C THR A 106 -11.71 0.73 4.37
N THR A 107 -12.52 1.78 4.59
CA THR A 107 -12.13 2.96 5.38
C THR A 107 -12.90 3.10 6.68
N SER A 108 -13.73 2.11 7.01
CA SER A 108 -14.56 2.13 8.19
C SER A 108 -13.88 1.54 9.41
N ARG A 109 -14.39 1.90 10.59
CA ARG A 109 -13.86 1.43 11.88
C ARG A 109 -14.33 0.01 12.22
N ASP A 110 -15.40 -0.47 11.59
CA ASP A 110 -15.93 -1.82 11.79
C ASP A 110 -14.95 -2.92 11.35
N ILE A 111 -14.24 -2.75 10.23
CA ILE A 111 -13.23 -3.73 9.85
C ILE A 111 -12.07 -3.75 10.85
N LEU A 112 -11.67 -2.60 11.38
CA LEU A 112 -10.57 -2.49 12.36
C LEU A 112 -10.89 -3.29 13.63
N SER A 113 -12.11 -3.16 14.19
CA SER A 113 -12.50 -3.93 15.36
C SER A 113 -12.64 -5.43 15.10
N SER A 114 -12.74 -5.85 13.84
CA SER A 114 -12.73 -7.26 13.46
C SER A 114 -11.32 -7.85 13.35
N LEU A 115 -10.29 -7.02 13.17
CA LEU A 115 -8.91 -7.48 13.02
C LEU A 115 -8.46 -8.19 14.31
N GLY A 116 -7.87 -9.37 14.14
CA GLY A 116 -7.48 -10.22 15.27
C GLY A 116 -8.61 -11.08 15.85
N THR A 117 -9.82 -11.04 15.28
CA THR A 117 -10.93 -11.95 15.59
C THR A 117 -11.11 -12.99 14.48
N HIS A 118 -11.95 -14.01 14.73
CA HIS A 118 -12.32 -15.02 13.73
C HIS A 118 -13.04 -14.47 12.50
N LYS A 119 -13.54 -13.23 12.57
CA LYS A 119 -14.23 -12.56 11.46
C LYS A 119 -13.29 -11.77 10.54
N ALA A 120 -12.03 -11.60 10.93
CA ALA A 120 -11.04 -10.89 10.13
C ALA A 120 -10.91 -11.55 8.74
N PRO A 121 -10.71 -10.76 7.68
CA PRO A 121 -10.36 -11.29 6.37
C PRO A 121 -9.07 -12.12 6.45
N LYS A 122 -8.95 -13.10 5.54
CA LYS A 122 -7.82 -14.04 5.51
C LYS A 122 -6.49 -13.31 5.36
N ASP A 123 -6.46 -12.33 4.47
CA ASP A 123 -5.31 -11.50 4.15
C ASP A 123 -5.75 -10.03 4.13
N PHE A 124 -4.99 -9.20 4.84
CA PHE A 124 -5.22 -7.78 4.99
C PHE A 124 -3.93 -6.99 5.24
N VAL A 125 -3.98 -5.71 4.94
CA VAL A 125 -2.95 -4.71 5.19
C VAL A 125 -3.63 -3.48 5.78
N VAL A 126 -3.12 -3.01 6.91
CA VAL A 126 -3.57 -1.76 7.54
C VAL A 126 -2.55 -0.69 7.26
N ALA A 127 -2.99 0.43 6.70
CA ALA A 127 -2.14 1.58 6.44
C ALA A 127 -2.80 2.89 6.90
N LEU A 128 -1.98 3.82 7.39
CA LEU A 128 -2.41 5.15 7.83
C LEU A 128 -2.08 6.20 6.76
N GLY A 129 -3.08 6.98 6.40
CA GLY A 129 -3.01 7.93 5.31
C GLY A 129 -2.95 7.27 3.94
N TYR A 130 -2.83 8.11 2.91
CA TYR A 130 -2.73 7.69 1.52
C TYR A 130 -1.83 8.64 0.74
N ALA A 131 -1.32 8.15 -0.38
CA ALA A 131 -0.63 8.95 -1.39
C ALA A 131 -1.66 9.38 -2.45
N GLY A 132 -1.71 10.69 -2.73
CA GLY A 132 -2.61 11.26 -3.71
C GLY A 132 -1.82 11.99 -4.79
N TRP A 133 -2.22 11.78 -6.03
CA TRP A 133 -1.69 12.47 -7.20
C TRP A 133 -2.78 13.35 -7.80
N SER A 134 -2.40 14.58 -8.15
CA SER A 134 -3.27 15.47 -8.92
C SER A 134 -3.42 14.97 -10.35
N ALA A 135 -4.44 15.45 -11.06
CA ALA A 135 -4.66 15.16 -12.48
C ALA A 135 -3.39 15.35 -13.31
N GLY A 136 -2.94 14.30 -14.00
CA GLY A 136 -1.74 14.32 -14.85
C GLY A 136 -0.40 14.27 -14.09
N GLN A 137 -0.39 14.36 -12.76
CA GLN A 137 0.87 14.36 -11.99
C GLN A 137 1.57 13.00 -12.07
N LEU A 138 0.82 11.91 -11.86
CA LEU A 138 1.38 10.56 -11.90
C LEU A 138 1.98 10.27 -13.29
N GLU A 139 1.29 10.65 -14.35
CA GLU A 139 1.75 10.46 -15.72
C GLU A 139 3.03 11.26 -16.02
N GLN A 140 3.17 12.46 -15.46
CA GLN A 140 4.42 13.22 -15.55
C GLN A 140 5.56 12.53 -14.80
N GLU A 141 5.32 12.03 -13.59
CA GLU A 141 6.36 11.34 -12.82
C GLU A 141 6.77 10.00 -13.46
N LEU A 142 5.82 9.30 -14.09
CA LEU A 142 6.12 8.11 -14.90
C LEU A 142 6.96 8.48 -16.14
N ALA A 143 6.65 9.59 -16.80
CA ALA A 143 7.44 10.08 -17.93
C ALA A 143 8.86 10.51 -17.53
N ASP A 144 9.02 11.02 -16.30
CA ASP A 144 10.31 11.39 -15.72
C ASP A 144 11.12 10.18 -15.20
N ASN A 145 10.56 8.96 -15.28
CA ASN A 145 11.15 7.74 -14.71
C ASN A 145 11.34 7.84 -13.18
N SER A 146 10.50 8.63 -12.51
CA SER A 146 10.46 8.72 -11.05
C SER A 146 9.80 7.46 -10.43
N TRP A 147 8.81 6.90 -11.12
CA TRP A 147 8.12 5.67 -10.74
C TRP A 147 8.20 4.62 -11.85
N LEU A 148 8.30 3.36 -11.46
CA LEU A 148 8.05 2.22 -12.34
C LEU A 148 6.71 1.59 -11.98
N THR A 149 6.03 0.98 -12.96
CA THR A 149 4.73 0.33 -12.76
C THR A 149 4.84 -1.17 -13.01
N ILE A 150 4.23 -1.98 -12.15
CA ILE A 150 4.00 -3.41 -12.38
C ILE A 150 2.56 -3.79 -12.03
N PRO A 151 2.02 -4.89 -12.57
CA PRO A 151 0.76 -5.43 -12.12
C PRO A 151 0.84 -5.80 -10.64
N ALA A 152 -0.19 -5.46 -9.85
CA ALA A 152 -0.24 -5.90 -8.47
C ALA A 152 -0.38 -7.42 -8.38
N SER A 153 0.35 -8.01 -7.43
CA SER A 153 0.34 -9.44 -7.15
C SER A 153 0.06 -9.66 -5.67
N ASP A 154 -0.82 -10.61 -5.36
CA ASP A 154 -1.20 -10.96 -3.98
C ASP A 154 0.03 -11.32 -3.12
N GLU A 155 1.02 -11.97 -3.74
CA GLU A 155 2.29 -12.30 -3.10
C GLU A 155 3.04 -11.05 -2.60
N ILE A 156 3.09 -9.99 -3.40
CA ILE A 156 3.74 -8.71 -3.02
C ILE A 156 2.87 -7.93 -2.02
N LEU A 157 1.54 -8.05 -2.12
CA LEU A 157 0.60 -7.34 -1.24
C LEU A 157 0.53 -7.94 0.17
N PHE A 158 0.55 -9.26 0.32
CA PHE A 158 0.24 -9.93 1.58
C PHE A 158 1.27 -10.97 2.02
N ALA A 159 1.91 -11.69 1.10
CA ALA A 159 2.78 -12.82 1.46
C ALA A 159 4.20 -12.37 1.84
N LEU A 160 4.76 -11.37 1.13
CA LEU A 160 6.12 -10.93 1.34
C LEU A 160 6.28 -10.01 2.55
N PRO A 161 7.38 -10.16 3.33
CA PRO A 161 7.80 -9.18 4.34
C PRO A 161 7.91 -7.78 3.74
N HIS A 162 7.56 -6.76 4.51
CA HIS A 162 7.51 -5.38 4.02
C HIS A 162 8.84 -4.91 3.41
N GLU A 163 9.97 -5.30 3.99
CA GLU A 163 11.32 -4.97 3.49
C GLU A 163 11.64 -5.60 2.13
N ASP A 164 11.15 -6.81 1.86
CA ASP A 164 11.42 -7.54 0.62
C ASP A 164 10.54 -7.09 -0.55
N ARG A 165 9.38 -6.45 -0.27
CA ARG A 165 8.40 -6.07 -1.30
C ARG A 165 9.01 -5.19 -2.39
N TRP A 166 9.82 -4.19 -2.01
CA TRP A 166 10.47 -3.32 -2.99
C TRP A 166 11.45 -4.10 -3.86
N GLN A 167 12.27 -4.95 -3.25
CA GLN A 167 13.30 -5.70 -3.95
C GLN A 167 12.68 -6.74 -4.91
N GLN A 168 11.62 -7.43 -4.48
CA GLN A 168 10.88 -8.39 -5.31
C GLN A 168 10.11 -7.70 -6.44
N ALA A 169 9.40 -6.61 -6.15
CA ALA A 169 8.72 -5.82 -7.17
C ALA A 169 9.70 -5.32 -8.25
N SER A 170 10.90 -4.88 -7.82
CA SER A 170 11.99 -4.49 -8.70
C SER A 170 12.49 -5.65 -9.56
N LYS A 171 12.69 -6.84 -8.98
CA LYS A 171 13.08 -8.04 -9.71
C LYS A 171 12.04 -8.47 -10.75
N SER A 172 10.75 -8.30 -10.47
CA SER A 172 9.66 -8.61 -11.42
C SER A 172 9.71 -7.77 -12.70
N LEU A 173 10.34 -6.60 -12.66
CA LEU A 173 10.60 -5.78 -13.87
C LEU A 173 11.73 -6.34 -14.75
N GLY A 174 12.43 -7.39 -14.30
CA GLY A 174 13.55 -8.00 -15.03
C GLY A 174 14.88 -7.26 -14.89
N PHE A 175 14.95 -6.24 -14.03
CA PHE A 175 16.18 -5.49 -13.75
C PHE A 175 16.46 -5.44 -12.26
N GLU A 176 17.71 -5.69 -11.88
CA GLU A 176 18.20 -5.34 -10.57
C GLU A 176 18.41 -3.81 -10.53
N LEU A 177 17.57 -3.06 -9.82
CA LEU A 177 17.56 -1.58 -9.85
C LEU A 177 18.92 -0.92 -9.54
N TRP A 178 19.83 -1.61 -8.84
CA TRP A 178 21.22 -1.16 -8.63
C TRP A 178 22.06 -1.12 -9.91
N GLN A 179 21.66 -1.81 -11.00
CA GLN A 179 22.30 -1.69 -12.31
C GLN A 179 21.89 -0.43 -13.07
N VAL A 180 20.70 0.13 -12.78
CA VAL A 180 20.20 1.33 -13.45
C VAL A 180 20.86 2.61 -12.89
N SER A 181 21.40 2.55 -11.67
CA SER A 181 22.05 3.69 -10.99
C SER A 181 23.38 4.16 -11.61
N SER A 182 23.87 3.50 -12.68
CA SER A 182 25.20 3.81 -13.26
C SER A 182 25.21 3.97 -14.79
N GLN A 183 24.08 4.29 -15.41
CA GLN A 183 24.05 4.61 -16.85
C GLN A 183 23.26 5.88 -17.18
N THR A 184 23.48 6.96 -16.45
CA THR A 184 23.20 8.32 -16.95
C THR A 184 24.51 8.93 -17.44
N GLY A 185 24.94 8.47 -18.62
CA GLY A 185 26.11 8.99 -19.33
C GLY A 185 25.75 9.10 -20.80
N HIS A 186 25.28 10.29 -21.21
CA HIS A 186 25.08 10.63 -22.61
C HIS A 186 26.37 10.39 -23.40
N ALA A 187 26.24 9.75 -24.57
CA ALA A 187 27.22 9.81 -25.65
C ALA A 187 26.58 10.57 -26.83
#